data_AF-A0A967WH65-F1
#
_entry.id   AF-A0A967WH65-F1
#
_cell.length_a   1.000
_cell.length_b   1.000
_cell.length_c   1.000
_cell.angle_alpha   90.00
_cell.angle_beta   90.00
_cell.angle_gamma   90.00
#
_symmetry.space_group_name_H-M   'P 1'
#
loop_
_entity.id
_entity.type
_entity.pdbx_description
1 polymer ?
#
loop_
_entity_poly.entity_id
_entity_poly.type
_entity_poly.pdbx_seq_one_letter_code
_entity_poly.pdbx_strand_id
1 'polypeptide(L)'
;RVCYSNHGPADTDGDHHTRVKPDLMAPGAIIRSAVPWYLYPDERYYNTNHGTSMAAPHVTGAIAQLLDAYSDVGGGWLFDWPEMVKVMLLATAVDVGGDTDHYGHGLLDAYHAIYAEPGVDEPMSLWASSVSTSQEVQEFDFYVPPGYEEVRVVLTWADPPGAAEVAHNLDVQWVEDGAGNPCGGAASSDDTVEYARIPAGCAPG
;
A
#
# COMPACT_ATOMS: atom_id res chain seq x y z
N ARG A 1 16.57 7.04 1.01
CA ARG A 1 16.56 6.70 -0.44
C ARG A 1 17.96 6.34 -0.92
N VAL A 2 18.07 5.50 -1.95
CA VAL A 2 19.32 5.19 -2.67
C VAL A 2 19.29 5.74 -4.10
N CYS A 3 20.42 6.17 -4.64
CA CYS A 3 20.52 6.90 -5.91
C CYS A 3 20.12 6.08 -7.16
N TYR A 4 20.14 4.75 -7.07
CA TYR A 4 19.78 3.85 -8.16
C TYR A 4 18.31 3.39 -8.15
N SER A 5 17.52 3.81 -7.15
CA SER A 5 16.09 3.50 -7.15
C SER A 5 15.39 4.40 -8.17
N ASN A 6 14.77 3.76 -9.17
CA ASN A 6 13.82 4.44 -10.04
C ASN A 6 12.73 5.09 -9.18
N HIS A 7 12.20 6.18 -9.69
CA HIS A 7 11.12 6.94 -9.09
C HIS A 7 10.08 7.17 -10.18
N GLY A 8 8.85 7.38 -9.74
CA GLY A 8 7.78 7.84 -10.59
C GLY A 8 7.83 9.35 -10.80
N PRO A 9 6.67 9.95 -11.08
CA PRO A 9 5.41 9.24 -11.29
C PRO A 9 5.45 8.52 -12.64
N ALA A 10 4.56 7.56 -12.85
CA ALA A 10 4.40 6.94 -14.16
C ALA A 10 3.33 7.70 -14.95
N ASP A 11 3.73 8.28 -16.07
CA ASP A 11 2.85 8.90 -17.08
C ASP A 11 3.04 8.10 -18.37
N THR A 12 1.98 7.46 -18.86
CA THR A 12 2.04 6.53 -19.99
C THR A 12 1.50 7.08 -21.30
N ASP A 13 0.72 8.17 -21.29
CA ASP A 13 0.12 8.76 -22.49
C ASP A 13 0.45 10.24 -22.70
N GLY A 14 1.13 10.88 -21.75
CA GLY A 14 1.60 12.27 -21.80
C GLY A 14 0.51 13.29 -21.52
N ASP A 15 -0.61 12.91 -20.92
CA ASP A 15 -1.70 13.82 -20.57
C ASP A 15 -1.47 14.60 -19.26
N HIS A 16 -0.37 14.29 -18.55
CA HIS A 16 0.04 14.85 -17.25
C HIS A 16 -0.79 14.41 -16.05
N HIS A 17 -1.70 13.45 -16.21
CA HIS A 17 -2.14 12.63 -15.10
C HIS A 17 -1.14 11.49 -14.91
N THR A 18 -1.05 11.01 -13.67
CA THR A 18 0.07 10.14 -13.31
C THR A 18 -0.29 9.12 -12.26
N ARG A 19 0.34 7.95 -12.37
CA ARG A 19 0.25 6.85 -11.40
C ARG A 19 1.42 6.90 -10.43
N VAL A 20 1.14 6.71 -9.14
CA VAL A 20 2.18 6.62 -8.12
C VAL A 20 2.96 5.32 -8.30
N LYS A 21 4.26 5.46 -8.55
CA LYS A 21 5.22 4.35 -8.52
C LYS A 21 6.55 4.79 -7.90
N PRO A 22 7.22 3.92 -7.13
CA PRO A 22 6.77 2.59 -6.68
C PRO A 22 5.58 2.67 -5.71
N ASP A 23 4.84 1.58 -5.48
CA ASP A 23 3.72 1.60 -4.52
C ASP A 23 4.23 1.77 -3.07
N LEU A 24 5.31 1.09 -2.70
CA LEU A 24 5.97 1.19 -1.39
C LEU A 24 7.45 0.81 -1.50
N MET A 25 8.21 1.02 -0.43
CA MET A 25 9.62 0.69 -0.36
C MET A 25 9.95 -0.39 0.66
N ALA A 26 11.10 -1.03 0.48
CA ALA A 26 11.72 -1.88 1.48
C ALA A 26 13.26 -1.72 1.45
N PRO A 27 13.98 -2.19 2.48
CA PRO A 27 15.43 -2.19 2.49
C PRO A 27 16.02 -2.90 1.26
N GLY A 28 16.79 -2.16 0.45
CA GLY A 28 17.40 -2.67 -0.79
C GLY A 28 18.88 -2.34 -0.91
N ALA A 29 19.54 -1.86 0.15
CA ALA A 29 20.94 -1.47 0.12
C ALA A 29 21.71 -2.23 1.20
N ILE A 30 22.88 -2.73 0.84
CA ILE A 30 23.78 -3.45 1.76
C ILE A 30 23.07 -4.68 2.34
N ILE A 31 22.31 -5.38 1.51
CA ILE A 31 21.55 -6.57 1.92
C ILE A 31 22.43 -7.79 1.80
N ARG A 32 22.73 -8.41 2.95
CA ARG A 32 23.43 -9.69 3.01
C ARG A 32 22.46 -10.83 2.75
N SER A 33 22.62 -11.53 1.64
CA SER A 33 21.77 -12.67 1.25
C SER A 33 22.60 -13.83 0.71
N ALA A 34 21.94 -14.97 0.51
CA ALA A 34 22.55 -16.17 -0.02
C ALA A 34 23.03 -15.93 -1.46
N VAL A 35 24.17 -16.52 -1.80
CA VAL A 35 24.71 -16.50 -3.15
C VAL A 35 25.14 -17.89 -3.60
N PRO A 36 25.08 -18.21 -4.91
CA PRO A 36 25.61 -19.47 -5.42
C PRO A 36 27.13 -19.53 -5.21
N TRP A 37 27.59 -20.47 -4.39
CA TRP A 37 28.99 -20.60 -3.99
C TRP A 37 29.96 -20.71 -5.18
N TYR A 38 29.53 -21.36 -6.27
CA TYR A 38 30.34 -21.57 -7.48
C TYR A 38 30.58 -20.30 -8.31
N LEU A 39 29.90 -19.18 -7.99
CA LEU A 39 30.13 -17.88 -8.65
C LEU A 39 31.25 -17.07 -7.98
N TYR A 40 31.79 -17.55 -6.85
CA TYR A 40 32.75 -16.79 -6.04
C TYR A 40 34.03 -17.59 -5.78
N PRO A 41 35.23 -17.00 -6.00
CA PRO A 41 36.50 -17.70 -5.81
C PRO A 41 36.77 -18.19 -4.37
N ASP A 42 36.12 -17.57 -3.39
CA ASP A 42 36.21 -17.92 -1.97
C ASP A 42 35.13 -18.90 -1.51
N GLU A 43 34.33 -19.45 -2.43
CA GLU A 43 33.25 -20.42 -2.16
C GLU A 43 32.24 -19.96 -1.09
N ARG A 44 32.07 -18.64 -0.92
CA ARG A 44 31.17 -18.08 0.08
C ARG A 44 29.70 -18.39 -0.22
N TYR A 45 28.94 -18.63 0.84
CA TYR A 45 27.48 -18.85 0.76
C TYR A 45 26.64 -17.59 0.90
N TYR A 46 27.25 -16.49 1.36
CA TYR A 46 26.56 -15.21 1.55
C TYR A 46 27.40 -14.07 1.02
N ASN A 47 26.74 -13.09 0.41
CA ASN A 47 27.37 -11.84 0.00
C ASN A 47 26.41 -10.67 0.19
N THR A 48 26.96 -9.46 0.18
CA THR A 48 26.19 -8.22 0.28
C THR A 48 25.93 -7.66 -1.09
N ASN A 49 24.66 -7.38 -1.41
CA ASN A 49 24.23 -6.79 -2.68
C ASN A 49 23.28 -5.59 -2.43
N HIS A 50 23.02 -4.84 -3.48
CA HIS A 50 22.24 -3.60 -3.45
C HIS A 50 21.39 -3.53 -4.72
N GLY A 51 20.15 -3.08 -4.62
CA GLY A 51 19.24 -2.95 -5.75
C GLY A 51 17.79 -3.00 -5.30
N THR A 52 16.89 -2.49 -6.14
CA THR A 52 15.45 -2.78 -6.00
C THR A 52 15.18 -4.30 -6.12
N SER A 53 16.05 -5.04 -6.82
CA SER A 53 16.08 -6.51 -6.80
C SER A 53 16.30 -7.12 -5.41
N MET A 54 16.85 -6.38 -4.45
CA MET A 54 16.97 -6.81 -3.06
C MET A 54 15.79 -6.32 -2.22
N ALA A 55 15.18 -5.18 -2.55
CA ALA A 55 13.98 -4.69 -1.87
C ALA A 55 12.74 -5.56 -2.20
N ALA A 56 12.56 -5.94 -3.48
CA ALA A 56 11.43 -6.75 -3.93
C ALA A 56 11.26 -8.06 -3.12
N PRO A 57 12.28 -8.91 -2.93
CA PRO A 57 12.14 -10.13 -2.14
C PRO A 57 11.92 -9.88 -0.63
N HIS A 58 12.27 -8.71 -0.08
CA HIS A 58 11.84 -8.35 1.29
C HIS A 58 10.32 -8.20 1.36
N VAL A 59 9.73 -7.47 0.41
CA VAL A 59 8.27 -7.31 0.32
C VAL A 59 7.59 -8.66 0.07
N THR A 60 8.13 -9.49 -0.83
CA THR A 60 7.60 -10.85 -1.09
C THR A 60 7.61 -11.72 0.17
N GLY A 61 8.68 -11.67 0.97
CA GLY A 61 8.76 -12.40 2.24
C GLY A 61 7.74 -11.91 3.28
N ALA A 62 7.50 -10.60 3.34
CA ALA A 62 6.47 -10.03 4.21
C ALA A 62 5.05 -10.42 3.77
N ILE A 63 4.76 -10.42 2.47
CA ILE A 63 3.49 -10.92 1.91
C ILE A 63 3.27 -12.38 2.30
N ALA A 64 4.30 -13.22 2.21
CA ALA A 64 4.20 -14.62 2.60
C ALA A 64 3.82 -14.78 4.09
N GLN A 65 4.43 -13.98 4.99
CA GLN A 65 4.07 -13.99 6.41
C GLN A 65 2.65 -13.48 6.66
N LEU A 66 2.23 -12.44 5.94
CA LEU A 66 0.88 -11.90 6.02
C LEU A 66 -0.17 -12.94 5.62
N LEU A 67 0.05 -13.61 4.49
CA LEU A 67 -0.84 -14.67 3.99
C LEU A 67 -0.90 -15.85 4.96
N ASP A 68 0.23 -16.27 5.52
CA ASP A 68 0.31 -17.34 6.51
C ASP A 68 -0.49 -16.99 7.78
N ALA A 69 -0.23 -15.82 8.36
CA ALA A 69 -0.91 -15.35 9.57
C ALA A 69 -2.43 -15.21 9.40
N TYR A 70 -2.89 -14.70 8.25
CA TYR A 70 -4.32 -14.61 7.96
C TYR A 70 -4.95 -15.98 7.68
N SER A 71 -4.20 -16.92 7.11
CA SER A 71 -4.70 -18.29 6.87
C SER A 71 -5.07 -19.01 8.17
N ASP A 72 -4.29 -18.80 9.23
CA ASP A 72 -4.49 -19.43 10.55
C ASP A 72 -5.78 -18.95 11.25
N VAL A 73 -6.27 -17.74 10.92
CA VAL A 73 -7.47 -17.13 11.53
C VAL A 73 -8.70 -17.18 10.61
N GLY A 74 -8.67 -18.02 9.56
CA GLY A 74 -9.79 -18.17 8.63
C GLY A 74 -9.82 -17.15 7.48
N GLY A 75 -8.77 -16.34 7.35
CA GLY A 75 -8.55 -15.37 6.27
C GLY A 75 -7.94 -15.95 4.99
N GLY A 76 -8.12 -17.25 4.73
CA GLY A 76 -7.57 -17.92 3.54
C GLY A 76 -8.05 -17.36 2.19
N TRP A 77 -9.12 -16.56 2.19
CA TRP A 77 -9.57 -15.82 1.02
C TRP A 77 -8.55 -14.77 0.54
N LEU A 78 -7.62 -14.34 1.41
CA LEU A 78 -6.59 -13.35 1.06
C LEU A 78 -5.64 -13.86 -0.03
N PHE A 79 -5.50 -15.18 -0.19
CA PHE A 79 -4.73 -15.78 -1.30
C PHE A 79 -5.32 -15.49 -2.68
N ASP A 80 -6.64 -15.28 -2.76
CA ASP A 80 -7.35 -15.04 -4.02
C ASP A 80 -7.52 -13.53 -4.31
N TRP A 81 -7.15 -12.65 -3.37
CA TRP A 81 -7.35 -11.18 -3.45
C TRP A 81 -6.05 -10.39 -3.25
N PRO A 82 -5.20 -10.31 -4.29
CA PRO A 82 -3.95 -9.54 -4.24
C PRO A 82 -4.15 -8.03 -4.02
N GLU A 83 -5.30 -7.48 -4.39
CA GLU A 83 -5.69 -6.09 -4.13
C GLU A 83 -5.81 -5.83 -2.63
N MET A 84 -6.39 -6.78 -1.89
CA MET A 84 -6.48 -6.67 -0.44
C MET A 84 -5.10 -6.73 0.20
N VAL A 85 -4.24 -7.66 -0.24
CA VAL A 85 -2.83 -7.71 0.20
C VAL A 85 -2.16 -6.36 -0.06
N LYS A 86 -2.37 -5.76 -1.23
CA LYS A 86 -1.82 -4.44 -1.57
C LYS A 86 -2.32 -3.36 -0.60
N VAL A 87 -3.64 -3.22 -0.41
CA VAL A 87 -4.24 -2.27 0.55
C VAL A 87 -3.59 -2.38 1.92
N MET A 88 -3.48 -3.60 2.45
CA MET A 88 -2.95 -3.84 3.78
C MET A 88 -1.52 -3.32 3.95
N LEU A 89 -0.65 -3.58 2.95
CA LEU A 89 0.73 -3.09 3.01
C LEU A 89 0.84 -1.57 2.84
N LEU A 90 -0.03 -0.95 2.04
CA LEU A 90 -0.02 0.50 1.83
C LEU A 90 -0.58 1.24 3.04
N ALA A 91 -1.66 0.74 3.64
CA ALA A 91 -2.28 1.33 4.81
C ALA A 91 -1.32 1.37 6.00
N THR A 92 -0.45 0.36 6.14
CA THR A 92 0.49 0.28 7.27
C THR A 92 1.89 0.81 6.98
N ALA A 93 2.19 1.17 5.73
CA ALA A 93 3.52 1.65 5.35
C ALA A 93 3.93 2.87 6.20
N VAL A 94 5.13 2.84 6.77
CA VAL A 94 5.66 3.94 7.57
C VAL A 94 5.97 5.11 6.65
N ASP A 95 5.36 6.27 6.92
CA ASP A 95 5.71 7.50 6.23
C ASP A 95 7.15 7.88 6.60
N VAL A 96 8.02 7.91 5.59
CA VAL A 96 9.44 8.29 5.77
C VAL A 96 9.70 9.75 5.40
N GLY A 97 8.63 10.50 5.11
CA GLY A 97 8.68 11.86 4.60
C GLY A 97 9.20 11.94 3.17
N GLY A 98 8.98 13.10 2.55
CA GLY A 98 9.35 13.34 1.16
C GLY A 98 8.18 13.16 0.21
N ASP A 99 8.50 13.01 -1.06
CA ASP A 99 7.53 13.00 -2.15
C ASP A 99 7.15 11.56 -2.56
N THR A 100 5.87 11.36 -2.84
CA THR A 100 5.25 10.06 -3.13
C THR A 100 5.86 9.42 -4.38
N ASP A 101 6.32 10.20 -5.35
CA ASP A 101 6.96 9.66 -6.56
C ASP A 101 8.27 8.92 -6.27
N HIS A 102 8.92 9.28 -5.16
CA HIS A 102 10.19 8.71 -4.75
C HIS A 102 10.05 7.58 -3.74
N TYR A 103 9.07 7.71 -2.84
CA TYR A 103 8.93 6.89 -1.65
C TYR A 103 7.68 6.00 -1.69
N GLY A 104 6.84 6.14 -2.73
CA GLY A 104 5.51 5.55 -2.75
C GLY A 104 4.70 6.01 -1.54
N HIS A 105 3.90 5.11 -1.00
CA HIS A 105 3.15 5.33 0.23
C HIS A 105 3.98 5.08 1.51
N GLY A 106 5.29 4.82 1.39
CA GLY A 106 6.19 4.72 2.52
C GLY A 106 7.00 3.42 2.58
N LEU A 107 7.61 3.17 3.74
CA LEU A 107 8.42 1.99 4.02
C LEU A 107 7.53 0.85 4.54
N LEU A 108 7.69 -0.34 3.98
CA LEU A 108 7.02 -1.57 4.39
C LEU A 108 7.02 -1.75 5.92
N ASP A 109 5.83 -1.93 6.47
CA ASP A 109 5.62 -2.36 7.85
C ASP A 109 4.82 -3.66 7.89
N ALA A 110 5.56 -4.77 7.94
CA ALA A 110 4.96 -6.09 8.01
C ALA A 110 4.34 -6.38 9.39
N TYR A 111 4.78 -5.70 10.44
CA TYR A 111 4.29 -5.95 11.80
C TYR A 111 2.88 -5.42 11.95
N HIS A 112 2.66 -4.14 11.66
CA HIS A 112 1.32 -3.53 11.76
C HIS A 112 0.34 -4.02 10.68
N ALA A 113 0.85 -4.65 9.60
CA ALA A 113 -0.01 -5.35 8.64
C ALA A 113 -0.64 -6.64 9.21
N ILE A 114 -0.03 -7.24 10.23
CA ILE A 114 -0.45 -8.51 10.83
C ILE A 114 -1.04 -8.31 12.23
N TYR A 115 -0.44 -7.43 13.03
CA TYR A 115 -0.74 -7.26 14.44
C TYR A 115 -1.31 -5.87 14.72
N ALA A 116 -2.35 -5.84 15.55
CA ALA A 116 -2.94 -4.60 16.03
C ALA A 116 -2.04 -3.89 17.05
N GLU A 117 -2.10 -2.57 17.03
CA GLU A 117 -1.48 -1.75 18.07
C GLU A 117 -2.17 -1.94 19.43
N PRO A 118 -1.45 -1.81 20.55
CA PRO A 118 -2.05 -1.93 21.87
C PRO A 118 -3.24 -0.97 22.07
N GLY A 119 -4.43 -1.53 22.31
CA GLY A 119 -5.66 -0.74 22.49
C GLY A 119 -6.53 -0.62 21.23
N VAL A 120 -6.15 -1.28 20.14
CA VAL A 120 -6.99 -1.49 18.95
C VAL A 120 -7.31 -2.99 18.86
N ASP A 121 -8.56 -3.34 18.58
CA ASP A 121 -9.01 -4.74 18.54
C ASP A 121 -8.48 -5.49 17.31
N GLU A 122 -8.31 -4.79 16.19
CA GLU A 122 -7.88 -5.34 14.89
C GLU A 122 -6.84 -4.41 14.23
N PRO A 123 -5.89 -4.93 13.42
CA PRO A 123 -4.85 -4.10 12.79
C PRO A 123 -5.42 -3.05 11.84
N MET A 124 -6.55 -3.36 11.18
CA MET A 124 -7.26 -2.47 10.29
C MET A 124 -8.68 -2.99 10.01
N SER A 125 -9.59 -2.08 9.64
CA SER A 125 -10.91 -2.43 9.10
C SER A 125 -10.80 -2.76 7.61
N LEU A 126 -11.25 -3.95 7.22
CA LEU A 126 -11.22 -4.41 5.83
C LEU A 126 -12.64 -4.54 5.29
N TRP A 127 -12.88 -3.97 4.11
CA TRP A 127 -14.13 -4.13 3.39
C TRP A 127 -13.88 -4.56 1.97
N ALA A 128 -14.79 -5.36 1.45
CA ALA A 128 -14.83 -5.73 0.06
C ALA A 128 -16.24 -5.55 -0.48
N SER A 129 -16.33 -4.93 -1.64
CA SER A 129 -17.57 -4.72 -2.36
C SER A 129 -17.29 -4.64 -3.85
N SER A 130 -18.33 -4.44 -4.63
CA SER A 130 -18.26 -4.23 -6.06
C SER A 130 -19.20 -3.11 -6.43
N VAL A 131 -18.77 -2.25 -7.35
CA VAL A 131 -19.64 -1.30 -8.03
C VAL A 131 -19.83 -1.73 -9.47
N SER A 132 -21.04 -1.54 -9.99
CA SER A 132 -21.50 -2.07 -11.28
C SER A 132 -21.93 -0.98 -12.26
N THR A 133 -22.19 0.23 -11.77
CA THR A 133 -22.60 1.36 -12.60
C THR A 133 -21.83 2.62 -12.25
N SER A 134 -21.67 3.50 -13.24
CA SER A 134 -21.19 4.87 -13.01
C SER A 134 -22.09 5.56 -11.98
N GLN A 135 -21.49 6.19 -10.97
CA GLN A 135 -22.16 6.87 -9.85
C GLN A 135 -22.77 5.96 -8.77
N GLU A 136 -22.53 4.64 -8.81
CA GLU A 136 -22.83 3.79 -7.67
C GLU A 136 -21.87 4.12 -6.51
N VAL A 137 -22.42 4.32 -5.31
CA VAL A 137 -21.66 4.63 -4.10
C VAL A 137 -21.83 3.50 -3.10
N GLN A 138 -20.72 3.06 -2.51
CA GLN A 138 -20.68 2.14 -1.39
C GLN A 138 -20.19 2.89 -0.17
N GLU A 139 -20.98 2.89 0.89
CA GLU A 139 -20.68 3.57 2.14
C GLU A 139 -20.18 2.57 3.19
N PHE A 140 -19.10 2.94 3.89
CA PHE A 140 -18.52 2.13 4.95
C PHE A 140 -18.27 3.00 6.18
N ASP A 141 -18.78 2.54 7.31
CA ASP A 141 -18.56 3.18 8.60
C ASP A 141 -17.49 2.43 9.39
N PHE A 142 -16.64 3.18 10.09
CA PHE A 142 -15.70 2.63 11.07
C PHE A 142 -15.57 3.53 12.29
N TYR A 143 -15.16 2.92 13.39
CA TYR A 143 -14.88 3.64 14.62
C TYR A 143 -13.41 4.06 14.66
N VAL A 144 -13.17 5.34 14.96
CA VAL A 144 -11.85 5.87 15.30
C VAL A 144 -11.83 6.11 16.81
N PRO A 145 -11.09 5.31 17.59
CA PRO A 145 -11.00 5.56 19.04
C PRO A 145 -10.34 6.94 19.34
N PRO A 146 -10.19 7.37 20.61
CA PRO A 146 -9.50 8.61 20.91
C PRO A 146 -7.97 8.46 20.85
N GLY A 147 -7.24 9.51 20.44
CA GLY A 147 -5.77 9.57 20.51
C GLY A 147 -5.00 9.21 19.23
N TYR A 148 -5.67 9.13 18.09
CA TYR A 148 -5.10 8.79 16.78
C TYR A 148 -4.46 10.06 16.21
N GLU A 149 -3.25 9.92 15.69
CA GLU A 149 -2.54 11.00 15.01
C GLU A 149 -2.97 11.13 13.55
N GLU A 150 -3.37 10.01 12.93
CA GLU A 150 -3.75 9.89 11.53
C GLU A 150 -4.68 8.70 11.31
N VAL A 151 -5.64 8.86 10.40
CA VAL A 151 -6.44 7.79 9.82
C VAL A 151 -6.09 7.68 8.34
N ARG A 152 -5.95 6.45 7.85
CA ARG A 152 -5.66 6.15 6.44
C ARG A 152 -6.82 5.37 5.85
N VAL A 153 -7.37 5.88 4.76
CA VAL A 153 -8.37 5.17 3.96
C VAL A 153 -7.73 4.84 2.62
N VAL A 154 -7.63 3.56 2.32
CA VAL A 154 -6.95 3.07 1.12
C VAL A 154 -7.88 2.15 0.36
N LEU A 155 -8.11 2.45 -0.91
CA LEU A 155 -8.88 1.64 -1.84
C LEU A 155 -7.95 1.15 -2.96
N THR A 156 -8.02 -0.14 -3.29
CA THR A 156 -7.39 -0.65 -4.51
C THR A 156 -8.32 -1.64 -5.21
N TRP A 157 -8.18 -1.77 -6.52
CA TRP A 157 -8.99 -2.70 -7.31
C TRP A 157 -8.18 -3.35 -8.43
N ALA A 158 -8.69 -4.49 -8.88
CA ALA A 158 -8.15 -5.25 -10.01
C ALA A 158 -8.66 -4.61 -11.30
N ASP A 159 -7.95 -3.62 -11.81
CA ASP A 159 -8.33 -3.02 -13.09
C ASP A 159 -8.01 -3.97 -14.26
N PRO A 160 -8.90 -4.11 -15.27
CA PRO A 160 -8.58 -4.81 -16.50
C PRO A 160 -7.31 -4.25 -17.14
N PRO A 161 -6.58 -5.03 -17.95
CA PRO A 161 -5.40 -4.53 -18.63
C PRO A 161 -5.75 -3.38 -19.58
N GLY A 162 -5.40 -2.16 -19.18
CA GLY A 162 -5.51 -0.92 -19.97
C GLY A 162 -4.26 -0.62 -20.79
N ALA A 163 -4.39 0.34 -21.73
CA ALA A 163 -3.28 0.77 -22.59
C ALA A 163 -2.53 2.00 -22.07
N ALA A 164 -3.22 2.85 -21.29
CA ALA A 164 -2.70 4.10 -20.72
C ALA A 164 -3.41 4.39 -19.39
N GLU A 165 -4.72 4.55 -19.45
CA GLU A 165 -5.58 4.87 -18.32
C GLU A 165 -6.18 3.66 -17.61
N VAL A 166 -6.69 3.90 -16.40
CA VAL A 166 -7.55 2.93 -15.71
C VAL A 166 -8.84 2.73 -16.51
N ALA A 167 -9.22 1.47 -16.72
CA ALA A 167 -10.44 1.13 -17.41
C ALA A 167 -11.67 1.39 -16.53
N HIS A 168 -11.55 1.15 -15.23
CA HIS A 168 -12.53 1.53 -14.22
C HIS A 168 -11.91 2.56 -13.27
N ASN A 169 -12.44 3.78 -13.29
CA ASN A 169 -12.06 4.83 -12.38
C ASN A 169 -12.94 4.78 -11.13
N LEU A 170 -12.35 4.43 -9.98
CA LEU A 170 -13.00 4.37 -8.68
C LEU A 170 -12.38 5.42 -7.76
N ASP A 171 -13.23 6.12 -7.01
CA ASP A 171 -12.81 7.19 -6.11
C ASP A 171 -13.09 6.84 -4.65
N VAL A 172 -12.23 7.30 -3.74
CA VAL A 172 -12.57 7.49 -2.32
C VAL A 172 -13.08 8.90 -2.16
N GLN A 173 -14.40 9.06 -2.31
CA GLN A 173 -15.04 10.36 -2.11
C GLN A 173 -15.53 10.51 -0.67
N TRP A 174 -15.54 11.76 -0.18
CA TRP A 174 -16.27 12.17 1.02
C TRP A 174 -15.95 11.34 2.27
N VAL A 175 -14.68 11.27 2.69
CA VAL A 175 -14.42 10.76 4.04
C VAL A 175 -14.89 11.83 5.03
N GLU A 176 -15.87 11.49 5.87
CA GLU A 176 -16.52 12.41 6.78
C GLU A 176 -16.27 12.05 8.26
N ASP A 177 -16.38 13.04 9.15
CA ASP A 177 -16.43 12.79 10.59
C ASP A 177 -17.81 12.30 11.02
N GLY A 178 -17.97 11.89 12.28
CA GLY A 178 -19.25 11.45 12.82
C GLY A 178 -20.35 12.52 12.88
N ALA A 179 -20.06 13.77 12.49
CA ALA A 179 -21.01 14.86 12.34
C ALA A 179 -21.31 15.19 10.86
N GLY A 180 -20.76 14.43 9.90
CA GLY A 180 -20.94 14.63 8.46
C GLY A 180 -20.07 15.73 7.86
N ASN A 181 -19.00 16.15 8.55
CA ASN A 181 -18.07 17.15 8.00
C ASN A 181 -17.01 16.47 7.13
N PRO A 182 -16.68 17.02 5.95
CA PRO A 182 -15.65 16.46 5.09
C PRO A 182 -14.26 16.55 5.75
N CYS A 183 -13.54 15.44 5.69
CA CYS A 183 -12.23 15.24 6.29
C CYS A 183 -11.15 14.88 5.24
N GLY A 184 -11.54 14.40 4.07
CA GLY A 184 -10.61 14.09 2.98
C GLY A 184 -11.21 13.19 1.89
N GLY A 185 -10.37 12.80 0.94
CA GLY A 185 -10.70 11.90 -0.16
C GLY A 185 -9.53 11.77 -1.12
N ALA A 186 -9.67 10.87 -2.08
CA ALA A 186 -8.71 10.65 -3.16
C ALA A 186 -9.49 10.22 -4.43
N ALA A 187 -9.12 10.81 -5.58
CA ALA A 187 -9.81 10.65 -6.86
C ALA A 187 -8.83 10.79 -8.03
N SER A 188 -7.86 9.88 -8.10
CA SER A 188 -6.91 9.78 -9.22
C SER A 188 -7.61 9.24 -10.46
N SER A 189 -7.32 9.82 -11.63
CA SER A 189 -7.83 9.31 -12.90
C SER A 189 -7.02 8.15 -13.48
N ASP A 190 -5.83 7.87 -12.93
CA ASP A 190 -4.82 7.02 -13.58
C ASP A 190 -4.27 5.92 -12.67
N ASP A 191 -4.52 6.03 -11.37
CA ASP A 191 -4.08 5.07 -10.38
C ASP A 191 -5.20 4.09 -10.03
N THR A 192 -4.78 2.87 -9.68
CA THR A 192 -5.66 1.82 -9.14
C THR A 192 -5.60 1.80 -7.62
N VAL A 193 -5.14 2.90 -7.05
CA VAL A 193 -4.92 3.13 -5.63
C VAL A 193 -5.44 4.52 -5.30
N GLU A 194 -6.45 4.57 -4.46
CA GLU A 194 -6.85 5.81 -3.81
C GLU A 194 -6.35 5.78 -2.37
N TYR A 195 -5.62 6.82 -1.98
CA TYR A 195 -4.96 6.89 -0.67
C TYR A 195 -5.27 8.23 -0.01
N ALA A 196 -6.20 8.22 0.95
CA ALA A 196 -6.56 9.40 1.73
C ALA A 196 -5.91 9.33 3.12
N ARG A 197 -5.16 10.38 3.47
CA ARG A 197 -4.58 10.60 4.81
C ARG A 197 -5.36 11.67 5.53
N ILE A 198 -5.87 11.33 6.70
CA ILE A 198 -6.76 12.19 7.47
C ILE A 198 -6.07 12.47 8.81
N PRO A 199 -5.54 13.68 9.02
CA PRO A 199 -4.85 14.01 10.27
C PRO A 199 -5.82 14.06 11.45
N ALA A 200 -5.27 13.95 12.66
CA ALA A 200 -6.01 14.15 13.88
C ALA A 200 -6.75 15.50 13.90
N GLY A 201 -8.03 15.47 14.28
CA GLY A 201 -8.80 16.69 14.52
C GLY A 201 -9.42 17.33 13.29
N CYS A 202 -9.67 16.58 12.21
CA CYS A 202 -10.51 17.08 11.12
C CYS A 202 -11.86 17.62 11.63
N ALA A 203 -12.13 18.86 11.25
CA ALA A 203 -13.36 19.63 11.35
C ALA A 203 -13.43 20.51 10.07
N PRO A 204 -14.63 20.90 9.61
CA PRO A 204 -15.00 21.05 8.19
C PRO A 204 -14.19 22.08 7.42
N GLY A 205 -13.87 21.75 6.17
CA GLY A 205 -13.66 22.71 5.09
C GLY A 205 -14.80 22.60 4.08
#